data_AF-A0AAJ5VHQ8-F1
#
_entry.id   AF-A0AAJ5VHQ8-F1
#
_cell.length_a   1.000
_cell.length_b   1.000
_cell.length_c   1.000
_cell.angle_alpha   90.00
_cell.angle_beta   90.00
_cell.angle_gamma   90.00
#
_symmetry.space_group_name_H-M   'P 1'
#
loop_
_entity.id
_entity.type
_entity.pdbx_description
1 polymer ?
#
loop_
_entity_poly.entity_id
_entity_poly.type
_entity_poly.pdbx_seq_one_letter_code
_entity_poly.pdbx_strand_id
1 'polypeptide(L)'
;MARAGGRGEDRHQRSGTGPHRTPPARYGPLRLRTRWNVESDGEFFCPDCGGDRAYVRKTGSKYVALLGVPLLPRGTTGPVVECGACTAEYGVEALEHPTTARFGALLRDAVHTVVVAVLAASGTASRSTMDAAVATVRAAGWTDCEDDQLYALMRALAEDPGSPVCPDDPAEAETAALTLAIELHESLDPLAPHLAALGRASILLQGARVALADGPYTSAEREALNVVGAALLLDTEEVGRLLEEAKTPS
;
A
#
# COMPACT_ATOMS: atom_id res chain seq x y z
N MET A 1 60.01 -1.90 -9.92
CA MET A 1 59.77 -0.77 -9.00
C MET A 1 58.27 -0.77 -8.72
N ALA A 2 57.74 -1.52 -7.75
CA ALA A 2 57.86 -1.45 -6.29
C ALA A 2 57.15 -0.25 -5.64
N ARG A 3 56.24 -0.61 -4.73
CA ARG A 3 55.44 0.15 -3.74
C ARG A 3 54.07 0.69 -4.19
N ALA A 4 52.99 0.67 -3.41
CA ALA A 4 52.47 -0.06 -2.23
C ALA A 4 51.46 0.88 -1.53
N GLY A 5 50.37 0.31 -1.00
CA GLY A 5 49.72 0.83 0.22
C GLY A 5 48.45 1.66 0.00
N GLY A 6 47.35 1.23 0.63
CA GLY A 6 46.14 2.05 0.76
C GLY A 6 44.86 1.26 1.03
N ARG A 7 44.87 0.41 2.06
CA ARG A 7 43.71 -0.33 2.57
C ARG A 7 42.86 0.65 3.39
N GLY A 8 41.61 0.89 3.00
CA GLY A 8 40.64 1.71 3.72
C GLY A 8 39.38 0.90 3.99
N GLU A 9 39.36 0.20 5.12
CA GLU A 9 38.20 -0.48 5.69
C GLU A 9 37.27 0.57 6.31
N ASP A 10 36.20 0.95 5.62
CA ASP A 10 35.14 1.75 6.23
C ASP A 10 34.15 0.87 6.99
N ARG A 11 34.47 0.81 8.28
CA ARG A 11 33.67 0.36 9.41
C ARG A 11 32.45 1.26 9.56
N HIS A 12 31.30 0.82 9.05
CA HIS A 12 30.02 1.31 9.57
C HIS A 12 29.42 0.32 10.57
N GLN A 13 29.28 0.87 11.77
CA GLN A 13 28.95 0.21 13.02
C GLN A 13 27.53 -0.35 12.95
N ARG A 14 27.46 -1.67 13.07
CA ARG A 14 26.26 -2.45 13.33
C ARG A 14 25.67 -2.01 14.68
N SER A 15 24.56 -1.28 14.66
CA SER A 15 23.63 -1.22 15.79
C SER A 15 22.71 -2.44 15.73
N GLY A 16 23.27 -3.62 15.97
CA GLY A 16 22.49 -4.83 16.19
C GLY A 16 21.89 -4.77 17.59
N THR A 17 20.58 -4.56 17.67
CA THR A 17 19.78 -4.92 18.83
C THR A 17 19.98 -6.41 19.08
N GLY A 18 20.82 -6.72 20.06
CA GLY A 18 21.26 -8.09 20.32
C GLY A 18 20.09 -9.01 20.67
N PRO A 19 20.18 -10.32 20.34
CA PRO A 19 19.25 -11.28 20.87
C PRO A 19 19.30 -11.19 22.40
N HIS A 20 18.14 -11.16 23.04
CA HIS A 20 18.00 -11.22 24.49
C HIS A 20 18.93 -12.28 25.06
N ARG A 21 20.08 -11.85 25.61
CA ARG A 21 21.00 -12.74 26.32
C ARG A 21 20.23 -13.32 27.49
N THR A 22 19.90 -14.60 27.36
CA THR A 22 19.27 -15.38 28.41
C THR A 22 20.23 -15.35 29.61
N PRO A 23 19.79 -14.97 30.82
CA PRO A 23 20.67 -14.92 31.98
C PRO A 23 21.29 -16.31 32.23
N PRO A 24 22.54 -16.38 32.77
CA PRO A 24 23.22 -17.64 32.99
C PRO A 24 22.37 -18.58 33.85
N ALA A 25 22.19 -19.79 33.32
CA ALA A 25 21.32 -20.81 33.87
C ALA A 25 21.70 -21.13 35.33
N ARG A 26 20.73 -20.99 36.23
CA ARG A 26 20.78 -21.65 37.54
C ARG A 26 20.92 -23.16 37.29
N TYR A 27 21.95 -23.78 37.85
CA TYR A 27 22.23 -25.20 37.72
C TYR A 27 21.18 -26.00 38.50
N GLY A 28 20.12 -26.42 37.83
CA GLY A 28 19.10 -27.35 38.33
C GLY A 28 18.61 -28.26 37.21
N PRO A 29 18.09 -29.46 37.53
CA PRO A 29 17.68 -30.45 36.52
C PRO A 29 16.42 -30.01 35.73
N LEU A 30 15.68 -29.02 36.25
CA LEU A 30 14.52 -28.40 35.62
C LEU A 30 14.95 -27.21 34.76
N ARG A 31 14.63 -27.25 33.46
CA ARG A 31 14.87 -26.15 32.51
C ARG A 31 13.59 -25.81 31.76
N LEU A 32 13.37 -24.53 31.51
CA LEU A 32 12.34 -24.10 30.56
C LEU A 32 12.88 -24.25 29.14
N ARG A 33 12.12 -24.89 28.26
CA ARG A 33 12.45 -25.08 26.84
C ARG A 33 11.28 -24.59 25.99
N THR A 34 11.58 -24.22 24.75
CA THR A 34 10.59 -23.82 23.74
C THR A 34 10.71 -24.76 22.54
N ARG A 35 9.59 -25.32 22.08
CA ARG A 35 9.50 -26.04 20.82
C ARG A 35 8.75 -25.17 19.83
N TRP A 36 9.39 -24.84 18.71
CA TRP A 36 8.79 -24.09 17.62
C TRP A 36 8.03 -25.02 16.69
N ASN A 37 6.81 -24.62 16.33
CA ASN A 37 6.03 -25.24 15.26
C ASN A 37 5.84 -24.19 14.16
N VAL A 38 6.14 -24.58 12.92
CA VAL A 38 5.86 -23.77 11.73
C VAL A 38 4.35 -23.81 11.48
N GLU A 39 3.73 -22.63 11.40
CA GLU A 39 2.31 -22.48 11.11
C GLU A 39 2.07 -22.19 9.62
N SER A 40 2.86 -21.28 9.04
CA SER A 40 2.75 -20.90 7.63
C SER A 40 4.06 -20.30 7.12
N ASP A 41 4.18 -20.19 5.80
CA ASP A 41 5.24 -19.49 5.09
C ASP A 41 4.62 -18.60 3.98
N GLY A 42 5.41 -17.67 3.46
CA GLY A 42 4.96 -16.72 2.45
C GLY A 42 6.02 -15.66 2.15
N GLU A 43 5.63 -14.55 1.53
CA GLU A 43 6.51 -13.40 1.28
C GLU A 43 6.08 -12.17 2.10
N PHE A 44 7.06 -11.41 2.58
CA PHE A 44 6.85 -10.14 3.29
C PHE A 44 7.98 -9.16 2.98
N PHE A 45 7.75 -7.87 3.24
CA PHE A 45 8.82 -6.88 3.17
C PHE A 45 9.65 -6.90 4.45
N CYS A 46 10.92 -7.29 4.36
CA CYS A 46 11.81 -7.36 5.52
C CYS A 46 12.48 -6.00 5.80
N PRO A 47 12.27 -5.38 6.98
CA PRO A 47 12.85 -4.06 7.30
C PRO A 47 14.38 -4.06 7.33
N ASP A 48 15.01 -5.15 7.79
CA ASP A 48 16.48 -5.23 7.89
C ASP A 48 17.14 -5.56 6.55
N CYS A 49 16.46 -6.28 5.67
CA CYS A 49 16.96 -6.58 4.32
C CYS A 49 16.62 -5.48 3.31
N GLY A 50 15.61 -4.65 3.58
CA GLY A 50 15.12 -3.61 2.68
C GLY A 50 14.43 -4.16 1.43
N GLY A 51 13.67 -5.26 1.53
CA GLY A 51 12.97 -5.82 0.38
C GLY A 51 12.18 -7.08 0.67
N ASP A 52 11.48 -7.57 -0.35
CA ASP A 52 10.61 -8.74 -0.26
C ASP A 52 11.42 -10.02 -0.04
N ARG A 53 11.07 -10.78 1.00
CA ARG A 53 11.74 -12.03 1.39
C ARG A 53 10.71 -13.09 1.75
N ALA A 54 11.10 -14.35 1.58
CA ALA A 54 10.36 -15.45 2.15
C ALA A 54 10.40 -15.37 3.69
N TYR A 55 9.27 -15.61 4.35
CA TYR A 55 9.19 -15.76 5.80
C TYR A 55 8.64 -17.12 6.20
N VAL A 56 8.88 -17.48 7.46
CA VAL A 56 8.21 -18.59 8.12
C VAL A 56 7.59 -18.08 9.42
N ARG A 57 6.27 -18.22 9.57
CA ARG A 57 5.55 -17.93 10.79
C ARG A 57 5.60 -19.15 11.71
N LYS A 58 6.03 -18.93 12.95
CA LYS A 58 6.24 -20.00 13.93
C LYS A 58 5.59 -19.62 15.25
N THR A 59 4.96 -20.57 15.93
CA THR A 59 4.48 -20.42 17.31
C THR A 59 5.26 -21.36 18.21
N GLY A 60 5.72 -20.85 19.35
CA GLY A 60 6.54 -21.62 20.28
C GLY A 60 5.73 -22.17 21.44
N SER A 61 5.74 -23.46 21.69
CA SER A 61 5.19 -24.05 22.91
C SER A 61 6.26 -24.16 23.99
N LYS A 62 6.06 -23.50 25.13
CA LYS A 62 6.97 -23.56 26.29
C LYS A 62 6.65 -24.77 27.14
N TYR A 63 7.68 -25.48 27.59
CA TYR A 63 7.53 -26.63 28.49
C TYR A 63 8.68 -26.69 29.49
N VAL A 64 8.39 -27.16 30.70
CA VAL A 64 9.42 -27.53 31.66
C VAL A 64 9.95 -28.89 31.29
N ALA A 65 11.26 -28.97 31.05
CA ALA A 65 11.98 -30.20 30.83
C ALA A 65 12.77 -30.58 32.09
N LEU A 66 12.66 -31.83 32.52
CA LEU A 66 13.52 -32.43 33.54
C LEU A 66 14.48 -33.38 32.84
N LEU A 67 15.79 -33.15 32.95
CA LEU A 67 16.81 -33.98 32.30
C LEU A 67 16.57 -34.19 30.78
N GLY A 68 15.91 -33.25 30.10
CA GLY A 68 15.59 -33.32 28.67
C GLY A 68 14.20 -33.88 28.34
N VAL A 69 13.48 -34.45 29.31
CA VAL A 69 12.12 -34.96 29.10
C VAL A 69 11.10 -33.84 29.34
N PRO A 70 10.22 -33.51 28.36
CA PRO A 70 9.16 -32.52 28.53
C PRO A 70 8.10 -33.03 29.51
N LEU A 71 7.88 -32.33 30.62
CA LEU A 71 6.95 -32.76 31.68
C LEU A 71 5.68 -31.91 31.75
N LEU A 72 5.81 -30.58 31.75
CA LEU A 72 4.70 -29.67 32.03
C LEU A 72 4.65 -28.53 31.00
N PRO A 73 3.54 -28.34 30.27
CA PRO A 73 3.38 -27.17 29.40
C PRO A 73 3.33 -25.88 30.25
N ARG A 74 3.92 -24.81 29.74
CA ARG A 74 4.02 -23.49 30.39
C ARG A 74 3.44 -22.36 29.53
N GLY A 75 2.53 -22.70 28.63
CA GLY A 75 1.92 -21.78 27.67
C GLY A 75 2.68 -21.68 26.35
N THR A 76 2.19 -20.82 25.47
CA THR A 76 2.81 -20.52 24.18
C THR A 76 3.60 -19.20 24.26
N THR A 77 4.61 -19.07 23.41
CA THR A 77 5.23 -17.82 23.00
C THR A 77 4.74 -17.54 21.60
N GLY A 78 4.46 -16.27 21.32
CA GLY A 78 3.60 -15.81 20.23
C GLY A 78 3.88 -16.39 18.84
N PRO A 79 3.01 -16.10 17.87
CA PRO A 79 3.40 -16.22 16.48
C PRO A 79 4.50 -15.19 16.21
N VAL A 80 5.65 -15.66 15.73
CA VAL A 80 6.76 -14.83 15.25
C VAL A 80 6.98 -15.10 13.76
N VAL A 81 7.37 -14.07 13.03
CA VAL A 81 7.70 -14.13 11.62
C VAL A 81 9.22 -14.13 11.51
N GLU A 82 9.80 -15.23 11.02
CA GLU A 82 11.24 -15.34 10.82
C GLU A 82 11.58 -15.10 9.35
N CYS A 83 12.48 -14.16 9.07
CA CYS A 83 12.96 -13.91 7.72
C CYS A 83 13.87 -15.05 7.24
N GLY A 84 13.58 -15.62 6.06
CA GLY A 84 14.40 -16.67 5.46
C GLY A 84 15.81 -16.22 5.03
N ALA A 85 16.09 -14.91 4.98
CA ALA A 85 17.38 -14.37 4.57
C ALA A 85 18.24 -13.89 5.75
N CYS A 86 17.75 -12.95 6.56
CA CYS A 86 18.51 -12.41 7.70
C CYS A 86 18.29 -13.19 9.00
N THR A 87 17.34 -14.12 9.05
CA THR A 87 16.95 -14.91 10.24
C THR A 87 16.46 -14.09 11.43
N ALA A 88 16.23 -12.78 11.24
CA ALA A 88 15.61 -11.94 12.25
C ALA A 88 14.15 -12.35 12.48
N GLU A 89 13.72 -12.26 13.74
CA GLU A 89 12.35 -12.52 14.17
C GLU A 89 11.60 -11.20 14.32
N TYR A 90 10.41 -11.13 13.74
CA TYR A 90 9.49 -9.99 13.83
C TYR A 90 8.15 -10.47 14.41
N GLY A 91 7.35 -9.54 14.94
CA GLY A 91 5.96 -9.85 15.24
C GLY A 91 5.12 -9.99 13.97
N VAL A 92 3.87 -10.42 14.13
CA VAL A 92 2.95 -10.63 13.00
C VAL A 92 2.54 -9.32 12.32
N GLU A 93 2.65 -8.19 13.00
CA GLU A 93 2.46 -6.85 12.46
C GLU A 93 3.40 -6.53 11.31
N ALA A 94 4.56 -7.21 11.20
CA ALA A 94 5.45 -7.06 10.06
C ALA A 94 4.82 -7.54 8.74
N LEU A 95 3.77 -8.35 8.80
CA LEU A 95 3.01 -8.80 7.62
C LEU A 95 1.98 -7.77 7.15
N GLU A 96 1.70 -6.74 7.95
CA GLU A 96 0.81 -5.64 7.55
C GLU A 96 1.49 -4.73 6.51
N HIS A 97 2.82 -4.71 6.48
CA HIS A 97 3.54 -3.98 5.45
C HIS A 97 3.44 -4.70 4.10
N PRO A 98 2.89 -4.07 3.05
CA PRO A 98 2.74 -4.72 1.77
C PRO A 98 4.11 -5.02 1.16
N THR A 99 4.22 -6.16 0.48
CA THR A 99 5.37 -6.46 -0.39
C THR A 99 5.45 -5.43 -1.52
N THR A 100 6.60 -5.30 -2.15
CA THR A 100 6.81 -4.41 -3.30
C THR A 100 5.84 -4.73 -4.43
N ALA A 101 5.63 -6.02 -4.71
CA ALA A 101 4.67 -6.47 -5.72
C ALA A 101 3.22 -6.10 -5.36
N ARG A 102 2.81 -6.37 -4.12
CA ARG A 102 1.47 -6.04 -3.63
C ARG A 102 1.25 -4.53 -3.60
N PHE A 103 2.23 -3.77 -3.15
CA PHE A 103 2.19 -2.32 -3.12
C PHE A 103 2.04 -1.74 -4.53
N GLY A 104 2.80 -2.25 -5.50
CA GLY A 104 2.65 -1.84 -6.90
C GLY A 104 1.27 -2.17 -7.49
N ALA A 105 0.67 -3.31 -7.11
CA ALA A 105 -0.68 -3.66 -7.53
C ALA A 105 -1.73 -2.72 -6.91
N LEU A 106 -1.61 -2.45 -5.62
CA LEU A 106 -2.47 -1.50 -4.91
C LEU A 106 -2.36 -0.09 -5.55
N LEU A 107 -1.16 0.40 -5.87
CA LEU A 107 -1.00 1.69 -6.55
C LEU A 107 -1.70 1.76 -7.92
N ARG A 108 -1.62 0.68 -8.71
CA ARG A 108 -2.31 0.60 -9.99
C ARG A 108 -3.83 0.64 -9.83
N ASP A 109 -4.33 -0.04 -8.81
CA ASP A 109 -5.75 -0.07 -8.47
C ASP A 109 -6.23 1.31 -8.02
N ALA A 110 -5.49 1.97 -7.12
CA ALA A 110 -5.76 3.33 -6.67
C ALA A 110 -5.86 4.33 -7.81
N VAL A 111 -4.89 4.34 -8.74
CA VAL A 111 -4.93 5.27 -9.88
C VAL A 111 -6.13 4.99 -10.78
N HIS A 112 -6.42 3.71 -11.04
CA HIS A 112 -7.59 3.32 -11.83
C HIS A 112 -8.89 3.83 -11.18
N THR A 113 -9.08 3.57 -9.89
CA THR A 113 -10.27 3.99 -9.14
C THR A 113 -10.42 5.50 -9.08
N VAL A 114 -9.33 6.25 -8.88
CA VAL A 114 -9.35 7.72 -8.93
C VAL A 114 -9.74 8.24 -10.32
N VAL A 115 -9.22 7.63 -11.39
CA VAL A 115 -9.57 8.03 -12.77
C VAL A 115 -11.04 7.76 -13.06
N VAL A 116 -11.58 6.61 -12.67
CA VAL A 116 -13.01 6.27 -12.82
C VAL A 116 -13.88 7.25 -12.03
N ALA A 117 -13.51 7.55 -10.78
CA ALA A 117 -14.23 8.52 -9.95
C ALA A 117 -14.31 9.91 -10.59
N VAL A 118 -13.20 10.37 -11.16
CA VAL A 118 -13.15 11.66 -11.87
C VAL A 118 -14.00 11.61 -13.14
N LEU A 119 -13.87 10.56 -13.95
CA LEU A 119 -14.67 10.41 -15.18
C LEU A 119 -16.17 10.39 -14.92
N ALA A 120 -16.60 9.68 -13.86
CA ALA A 120 -17.99 9.66 -13.43
C ALA A 120 -18.49 11.06 -13.01
N ALA A 121 -17.64 11.84 -12.33
CA ALA A 121 -17.95 13.20 -11.90
C ALA A 121 -17.97 14.22 -13.04
N SER A 122 -17.15 14.03 -14.09
CA SER A 122 -17.10 14.93 -15.25
C SER A 122 -18.43 14.95 -16.04
N GLY A 123 -19.24 13.89 -15.96
CA GLY A 123 -20.56 13.80 -16.61
C GLY A 123 -20.54 13.86 -18.14
N THR A 124 -19.38 14.07 -18.77
CA THR A 124 -19.20 14.10 -20.22
C THR A 124 -18.03 13.20 -20.62
N ALA A 125 -18.28 12.27 -21.53
CA ALA A 125 -17.24 11.43 -22.14
C ALA A 125 -16.54 12.19 -23.27
N SER A 126 -15.96 13.35 -22.96
CA SER A 126 -15.20 14.13 -23.94
C SER A 126 -13.98 13.33 -24.41
N ARG A 127 -13.60 13.47 -25.68
CA ARG A 127 -12.46 12.73 -26.22
C ARG A 127 -11.15 13.08 -25.51
N SER A 128 -10.94 14.35 -25.15
CA SER A 128 -9.72 14.80 -24.47
C SER A 128 -9.62 14.23 -23.05
N THR A 129 -10.72 14.19 -22.30
CA THR A 129 -10.77 13.58 -20.95
C THR A 129 -10.53 12.07 -21.01
N MET A 130 -11.13 11.38 -21.98
CA MET A 130 -10.90 9.95 -22.21
C MET A 130 -9.45 9.66 -22.59
N ASP A 131 -8.85 10.43 -23.50
CA ASP A 131 -7.45 10.28 -23.90
C ASP A 131 -6.51 10.51 -22.70
N ALA A 132 -6.79 11.52 -21.86
CA ALA A 132 -6.03 11.79 -20.64
C ALA A 132 -6.18 10.68 -19.58
N ALA A 133 -7.39 10.14 -19.40
CA ALA A 133 -7.65 9.02 -18.51
C ALA A 133 -6.88 7.76 -18.92
N VAL A 134 -6.97 7.38 -20.19
CA VAL A 134 -6.23 6.23 -20.76
C VAL A 134 -4.72 6.42 -20.60
N ALA A 135 -4.20 7.61 -20.91
CA ALA A 135 -2.78 7.92 -20.74
C ALA A 135 -2.33 7.78 -19.27
N THR A 136 -3.16 8.24 -18.32
CA THR A 136 -2.88 8.19 -16.89
C THR A 136 -2.87 6.75 -16.36
N VAL A 137 -3.86 5.94 -16.72
CA VAL A 137 -3.96 4.53 -16.32
C VAL A 137 -2.80 3.71 -16.91
N ARG A 138 -2.38 3.98 -18.15
CA ARG A 138 -1.18 3.35 -18.73
C ARG A 138 0.09 3.74 -18.00
N ALA A 139 0.25 5.02 -17.67
CA ALA A 139 1.42 5.50 -16.94
C ALA A 139 1.53 4.87 -15.54
N ALA A 140 0.41 4.44 -14.94
CA ALA A 140 0.41 3.68 -13.70
C ALA A 140 0.83 2.21 -13.87
N GLY A 141 0.88 1.70 -15.10
CA GLY A 141 1.34 0.34 -15.42
C GLY A 141 0.23 -0.65 -15.77
N TRP A 142 -0.97 -0.18 -16.13
CA TRP A 142 -1.98 -1.02 -16.80
C TRP A 142 -1.58 -1.20 -18.28
N THR A 143 -0.69 -2.14 -18.54
CA THR A 143 -0.15 -2.41 -19.90
C THR A 143 -0.79 -3.60 -20.60
N ASP A 144 -1.63 -4.37 -19.90
CA ASP A 144 -2.15 -5.65 -20.40
C ASP A 144 -3.39 -5.52 -21.30
N CYS A 145 -3.92 -4.31 -21.47
CA CYS A 145 -5.08 -4.03 -22.33
C CYS A 145 -4.66 -3.33 -23.63
N GLU A 146 -5.18 -3.83 -24.76
CA GLU A 146 -5.12 -3.11 -26.05
C GLU A 146 -5.86 -1.77 -25.95
N ASP A 147 -5.36 -0.76 -26.69
CA ASP A 147 -5.81 0.63 -26.64
C ASP A 147 -7.34 0.77 -26.76
N ASP A 148 -7.94 0.06 -27.72
CA ASP A 148 -9.38 0.11 -27.99
C ASP A 148 -10.21 -0.54 -26.86
N GLN A 149 -9.67 -1.57 -26.20
CA GLN A 149 -10.36 -2.27 -25.10
C GLN A 149 -10.38 -1.42 -23.83
N LEU A 150 -9.25 -0.77 -23.52
CA LEU A 150 -9.16 0.12 -22.37
C LEU A 150 -10.06 1.35 -22.57
N TYR A 151 -10.10 1.90 -23.79
CA TYR A 151 -11.00 3.00 -24.11
C TYR A 151 -12.48 2.60 -23.98
N ALA A 152 -12.86 1.42 -24.49
CA ALA A 152 -14.22 0.90 -24.37
C ALA A 152 -14.61 0.64 -22.91
N LEU A 153 -13.71 0.10 -22.10
CA LEU A 153 -13.92 -0.13 -20.66
C LEU A 153 -14.12 1.19 -19.91
N MET A 154 -13.21 2.15 -20.09
CA MET A 154 -13.31 3.47 -19.44
C MET A 154 -14.59 4.19 -19.85
N ARG A 155 -15.01 4.05 -21.13
CA ARG A 155 -16.24 4.65 -21.62
C ARG A 155 -17.46 3.99 -21.00
N ALA A 156 -17.47 2.66 -20.92
CA ALA A 156 -18.54 1.92 -20.27
C ALA A 156 -18.65 2.30 -18.78
N LEU A 157 -17.53 2.48 -18.07
CA LEU A 157 -17.52 2.92 -16.67
C LEU A 157 -17.93 4.38 -16.48
N ALA A 158 -17.64 5.25 -17.46
CA ALA A 158 -18.12 6.64 -17.44
C ALA A 158 -19.62 6.74 -17.75
N GLU A 159 -20.14 5.86 -18.61
CA GLU A 159 -21.55 5.75 -18.97
C GLU A 159 -22.36 4.93 -17.93
N ASP A 160 -21.70 4.04 -17.18
CA ASP A 160 -22.28 3.14 -16.18
C ASP A 160 -21.31 2.88 -15.01
N PRO A 161 -21.05 3.86 -14.13
CA PRO A 161 -20.43 3.60 -12.83
C PRO A 161 -21.44 2.99 -11.83
N GLY A 162 -22.65 2.64 -12.31
CA GLY A 162 -23.87 2.41 -11.54
C GLY A 162 -25.01 3.35 -11.97
N SER A 163 -25.40 3.31 -13.25
CA SER A 163 -26.49 4.07 -13.90
C SER A 163 -26.62 5.56 -13.52
N PRO A 164 -26.07 6.48 -14.33
CA PRO A 164 -26.36 7.90 -14.25
C PRO A 164 -27.63 8.20 -15.06
N VAL A 165 -28.79 8.06 -14.43
CA VAL A 165 -29.90 8.95 -14.79
C VAL A 165 -29.46 10.30 -14.25
N CYS A 166 -29.49 11.36 -15.06
CA CYS A 166 -29.40 12.72 -14.54
C CYS A 166 -30.32 12.80 -13.32
N PRO A 167 -29.82 12.90 -12.09
CA PRO A 167 -30.70 12.86 -10.94
C PRO A 167 -31.44 14.21 -10.94
N ASP A 168 -32.62 14.22 -11.55
CA ASP A 168 -33.61 15.27 -11.33
C ASP A 168 -33.98 15.31 -9.82
N ASP A 169 -33.62 14.25 -9.06
CA ASP A 169 -33.75 14.11 -7.62
C ASP A 169 -32.39 14.15 -6.87
N PRO A 170 -32.13 15.13 -6.01
CA PRO A 170 -30.87 15.24 -5.26
C PRO A 170 -30.54 14.03 -4.36
N ALA A 171 -31.50 13.19 -3.98
CA ALA A 171 -31.27 12.03 -3.13
C ALA A 171 -30.50 10.88 -3.82
N GLU A 172 -30.66 10.73 -5.14
CA GLU A 172 -29.96 9.70 -5.92
C GLU A 172 -28.50 10.10 -6.19
N ALA A 173 -28.24 11.40 -6.38
CA ALA A 173 -26.90 11.96 -6.50
C ALA A 173 -26.06 11.73 -5.23
N GLU A 174 -26.64 11.97 -4.05
CA GLU A 174 -25.97 11.71 -2.76
C GLU A 174 -25.65 10.23 -2.57
N THR A 175 -26.52 9.32 -3.03
CA THR A 175 -26.31 7.87 -2.90
C THR A 175 -25.17 7.39 -3.80
N ALA A 176 -25.09 7.87 -5.04
CA ALA A 176 -23.98 7.55 -5.96
C ALA A 176 -22.64 8.11 -5.46
N ALA A 177 -22.63 9.34 -4.96
CA ALA A 177 -21.44 9.95 -4.36
C ALA A 177 -20.97 9.16 -3.12
N LEU A 178 -21.91 8.68 -2.30
CA LEU A 178 -21.60 7.83 -1.14
C LEU A 178 -21.03 6.46 -1.55
N THR A 179 -21.61 5.79 -2.55
CA THR A 179 -21.08 4.51 -3.07
C THR A 179 -19.66 4.70 -3.61
N LEU A 180 -19.45 5.76 -4.40
CA LEU A 180 -18.13 6.08 -4.93
C LEU A 180 -17.12 6.35 -3.80
N ALA A 181 -17.51 7.08 -2.77
CA ALA A 181 -16.65 7.32 -1.60
C ALA A 181 -16.29 6.03 -0.86
N ILE A 182 -17.21 5.07 -0.77
CA ILE A 182 -16.95 3.75 -0.15
C ILE A 182 -15.93 2.96 -0.98
N GLU A 183 -16.12 2.86 -2.30
CA GLU A 183 -15.18 2.16 -3.18
C GLU A 183 -13.79 2.81 -3.18
N LEU A 184 -13.76 4.14 -3.16
CA LEU A 184 -12.52 4.90 -3.04
C LEU A 184 -11.81 4.61 -1.73
N HIS A 185 -12.55 4.57 -0.63
CA HIS A 185 -12.01 4.27 0.69
C HIS A 185 -11.47 2.83 0.73
N GLU A 186 -12.20 1.86 0.19
CA GLU A 186 -11.75 0.46 0.14
C GLU A 186 -10.43 0.28 -0.62
N SER A 187 -10.26 0.99 -1.74
CA SER A 187 -9.05 0.93 -2.56
C SER A 187 -7.87 1.74 -2.00
N LEU A 188 -8.14 2.92 -1.41
CA LEU A 188 -7.10 3.86 -0.98
C LEU A 188 -6.66 3.68 0.47
N ASP A 189 -7.51 3.21 1.37
CA ASP A 189 -7.17 3.02 2.79
C ASP A 189 -6.01 2.06 3.04
N PRO A 190 -5.92 0.91 2.33
CA PRO A 190 -4.78 0.02 2.51
C PRO A 190 -3.45 0.61 2.03
N LEU A 191 -3.49 1.69 1.24
CA LEU A 191 -2.30 2.35 0.66
C LEU A 191 -1.88 3.60 1.40
N ALA A 192 -2.85 4.42 1.82
CA ALA A 192 -2.59 5.77 2.32
C ALA A 192 -1.57 5.82 3.48
N PRO A 193 -1.59 4.90 4.47
CA PRO A 193 -0.59 4.87 5.54
C PRO A 193 0.84 4.54 5.08
N HIS A 194 0.98 3.85 3.95
CA HIS A 194 2.26 3.41 3.40
C HIS A 194 2.83 4.37 2.34
N LEU A 195 2.05 5.38 1.95
CA LEU A 195 2.47 6.40 0.98
C LEU A 195 3.16 7.58 1.66
N ALA A 196 4.33 7.97 1.13
CA ALA A 196 4.93 9.26 1.46
C ALA A 196 4.00 10.42 1.03
N ALA A 197 4.09 11.58 1.69
CA ALA A 197 3.27 12.74 1.39
C ALA A 197 3.27 13.12 -0.11
N LEU A 198 4.45 13.07 -0.76
CA LEU A 198 4.58 13.31 -2.19
C LEU A 198 3.82 12.28 -3.05
N GLY A 199 3.79 11.01 -2.62
CA GLY A 199 3.04 9.96 -3.31
C GLY A 199 1.54 10.19 -3.25
N ARG A 200 1.03 10.60 -2.08
CA ARG A 200 -0.40 10.96 -1.89
C ARG A 200 -0.78 12.14 -2.78
N ALA A 201 0.04 13.19 -2.80
CA ALA A 201 -0.15 14.34 -3.70
C ALA A 201 -0.11 13.94 -5.18
N SER A 202 0.82 13.06 -5.57
CA SER A 202 0.95 12.61 -6.97
C SER A 202 -0.30 11.89 -7.48
N ILE A 203 -0.94 11.06 -6.67
CA ILE A 203 -2.18 10.34 -7.05
C ILE A 203 -3.33 11.35 -7.25
N LEU A 204 -3.49 12.31 -6.34
CA LEU A 204 -4.49 13.37 -6.49
C LEU A 204 -4.26 14.19 -7.77
N LEU A 205 -3.00 14.58 -8.03
CA LEU A 205 -2.63 15.35 -9.22
C LEU A 205 -2.87 14.59 -10.53
N GLN A 206 -2.80 13.26 -10.53
CA GLN A 206 -3.17 12.45 -11.70
C GLN A 206 -4.66 12.59 -12.02
N GLY A 207 -5.54 12.45 -11.03
CA GLY A 207 -6.98 12.69 -11.21
C GLY A 207 -7.29 14.12 -11.63
N ALA A 208 -6.62 15.09 -11.01
CA ALA A 208 -6.78 16.50 -11.33
C ALA A 208 -6.42 16.83 -12.80
N ARG A 209 -5.35 16.22 -13.34
CA ARG A 209 -4.98 16.40 -14.76
C ARG A 209 -6.02 15.81 -15.72
N VAL A 210 -6.65 14.69 -15.34
CA VAL A 210 -7.75 14.11 -16.13
C VAL A 210 -8.94 15.08 -16.16
N ALA A 211 -9.34 15.62 -15.01
CA ALA A 211 -10.43 16.59 -14.91
C ALA A 211 -10.15 17.94 -15.63
N LEU A 212 -8.89 18.29 -15.86
CA LEU A 212 -8.53 19.51 -16.61
C LEU A 212 -8.50 19.31 -18.13
N ALA A 213 -8.65 18.08 -18.61
CA ALA A 213 -8.41 17.76 -20.01
C ALA A 213 -9.48 18.33 -20.97
N ASP A 214 -10.69 18.60 -20.49
CA ASP A 214 -11.77 19.23 -21.26
C ASP A 214 -12.09 20.67 -20.84
N GLY A 215 -11.46 21.18 -19.78
CA GLY A 215 -11.64 22.56 -19.36
C GLY A 215 -11.34 22.81 -17.89
N PRO A 216 -11.85 23.93 -17.33
CA PRO A 216 -11.73 24.22 -15.91
C PRO A 216 -12.63 23.29 -15.09
N TYR A 217 -12.17 22.89 -13.89
CA TYR A 217 -12.92 22.01 -13.00
C TYR A 217 -14.36 22.48 -12.74
N THR A 218 -15.31 21.57 -12.95
CA THR A 218 -16.70 21.68 -12.53
C THR A 218 -16.86 21.53 -11.01
N SER A 219 -18.05 21.79 -10.48
CA SER A 219 -18.35 21.56 -9.06
C SER A 219 -18.28 20.07 -8.69
N ALA A 220 -18.80 19.20 -9.56
CA ALA A 220 -18.81 17.76 -9.36
C ALA A 220 -17.39 17.17 -9.32
N GLU A 221 -16.52 17.58 -10.24
CA GLU A 221 -15.12 17.11 -10.27
C GLU A 221 -14.34 17.57 -9.03
N ARG A 222 -14.58 18.79 -8.55
CA ARG A 222 -13.96 19.27 -7.31
C ARG A 222 -14.42 18.47 -6.10
N GLU A 223 -15.69 18.13 -6.03
CA GLU A 223 -16.23 17.31 -4.95
C GLU A 223 -15.60 15.91 -4.97
N ALA A 224 -15.55 15.26 -6.13
CA ALA A 224 -14.87 13.98 -6.30
C ALA A 224 -13.38 14.06 -5.89
N LEU A 225 -12.65 15.09 -6.32
CA LEU A 225 -11.24 15.27 -5.94
C LEU A 225 -11.05 15.57 -4.45
N ASN A 226 -12.02 16.19 -3.77
CA ASN A 226 -12.00 16.34 -2.32
C ASN A 226 -12.22 15.00 -1.61
N VAL A 227 -13.12 14.16 -2.10
CA VAL A 227 -13.33 12.79 -1.58
C VAL A 227 -12.06 11.96 -1.76
N VAL A 228 -11.41 12.04 -2.93
CA VAL A 228 -10.10 11.44 -3.20
C VAL A 228 -9.04 11.94 -2.22
N GLY A 229 -8.96 13.26 -2.02
CA GLY A 229 -8.03 13.86 -1.08
C GLY A 229 -8.22 13.34 0.36
N ALA A 230 -9.46 13.27 0.82
CA ALA A 230 -9.79 12.75 2.15
C ALA A 230 -9.37 11.29 2.32
N ALA A 231 -9.63 10.43 1.33
CA ALA A 231 -9.21 9.03 1.32
C ALA A 231 -7.68 8.88 1.28
N LEU A 232 -6.97 9.84 0.68
CA LEU A 232 -5.50 9.94 0.69
C LEU A 232 -4.95 10.64 1.95
N LEU A 233 -5.78 10.90 2.96
CA LEU A 233 -5.39 11.58 4.20
C LEU A 233 -4.76 12.96 3.95
N LEU A 234 -5.20 13.66 2.90
CA LEU A 234 -4.88 15.06 2.60
C LEU A 234 -5.97 15.95 3.16
N ASP A 235 -5.60 17.06 3.78
CA ASP A 235 -6.60 18.03 4.23
C ASP A 235 -7.13 18.90 3.07
N THR A 236 -8.24 19.59 3.31
CA THR A 236 -8.91 20.39 2.27
C THR A 236 -8.06 21.56 1.77
N GLU A 237 -7.17 22.11 2.60
CA GLU A 237 -6.26 23.20 2.20
C GLU A 237 -5.16 22.66 1.27
N GLU A 238 -4.58 21.51 1.61
CA GLU A 238 -3.61 20.79 0.79
C GLU A 238 -4.20 20.41 -0.57
N VAL A 239 -5.42 19.86 -0.59
CA VAL A 239 -6.16 19.55 -1.83
C VAL A 239 -6.33 20.81 -2.66
N GLY A 240 -6.85 21.89 -2.08
CA GLY A 240 -7.05 23.16 -2.78
C GLY A 240 -5.76 23.69 -3.43
N ARG A 241 -4.65 23.66 -2.70
CA ARG A 241 -3.33 24.06 -3.21
C ARG A 241 -2.88 23.18 -4.38
N LEU A 242 -3.02 21.86 -4.27
CA LEU A 242 -2.64 20.91 -5.33
C LEU A 242 -3.50 21.09 -6.59
N LEU A 243 -4.80 21.38 -6.44
CA LEU A 243 -5.68 21.66 -7.57
C LEU A 243 -5.30 22.94 -8.31
N GLU A 244 -4.81 23.97 -7.60
CA GLU A 244 -4.27 25.19 -8.24
C GLU A 244 -2.92 24.91 -8.93
N GLU A 245 -2.04 24.12 -8.31
CA GLU A 245 -0.78 23.68 -8.91
C GLU A 245 -0.99 22.93 -10.24
N ALA A 246 -1.99 22.04 -10.30
CA ALA A 246 -2.32 21.30 -11.51
C ALA A 246 -2.74 22.18 -12.70
N LYS A 247 -3.27 23.40 -12.45
CA LYS A 247 -3.65 24.34 -13.52
C LYS A 247 -2.46 25.04 -14.15
N THR A 248 -1.33 25.13 -13.45
CA THR A 248 -0.12 25.75 -13.98
C THR A 248 0.69 24.73 -14.78
N PRO A 249 0.78 24.84 -16.11
CA PRO A 249 1.63 23.95 -16.89
C PRO A 249 3.09 24.20 -16.49
N SER A 250 3.74 23.16 -15.94
CA SER A 250 5.20 23.15 -15.73
C SER A 250 5.96 22.92 -17.03
#